data_AF-A9A865-F1
#
_entry.id   AF-A9A865-F1
#
_cell.length_a   1.000
_cell.length_b   1.000
_cell.length_c   1.000
_cell.angle_alpha   90.00
_cell.angle_beta   90.00
_cell.angle_gamma   90.00
#
_symmetry.space_group_name_H-M   'P 1'
#
loop_
_entity.id
_entity.type
_entity.pdbx_description
1 polymer ?
#
loop_
_entity_poly.entity_id
_entity_poly.type
_entity_poly.pdbx_seq_one_letter_code
_entity_poly.pdbx_strand_id
1 'polypeptide(L)'
;MFGFDDLILGTYLFNFLLILTATYTDIKERIIPHFVIILMLIVNLPVGYYFFGFDAVVSFFATLILCLILGVGMGGGDVKMFTALSPIFAAETIYFVPKNILILIGLSALFAAIFPMTKILKNYWKDIIPSSAYLAMLIGIIVSITEIYSIGNTKAILWIYVILSIFVSRKIPKYRTISNKLGYFTPIYLIGFYLINPSYFVSENVLVSFFVYLGQLSLISLVIYALTGAEISSKKQISELKEGDIIRDIVTIKDSGEVTVENANILKRFKHMVYGEMGKTEGKSLMTDGEGLSDENLELLGKLQNEGKISGELNVLTTYPFVPFVFAAYCLIIALNLGFISYLVG
;
A
#
# COMPACT_ATOMS: atom_id res chain seq x y z
N MET A 1 -31.15 -26.19 -20.22
CA MET A 1 -31.10 -26.67 -18.83
C MET A 1 -29.77 -26.18 -18.30
N PHE A 2 -29.74 -25.00 -17.70
CA PHE A 2 -28.50 -24.34 -17.25
C PHE A 2 -27.92 -25.16 -16.08
N GLY A 3 -26.66 -25.57 -16.19
CA GLY A 3 -25.96 -26.34 -15.18
C GLY A 3 -25.73 -25.50 -13.92
N PHE A 4 -25.62 -26.15 -12.77
CA PHE A 4 -25.38 -25.50 -11.48
C PHE A 4 -24.13 -24.60 -11.48
N ASP A 5 -23.14 -24.89 -12.32
CA ASP A 5 -21.94 -24.06 -12.51
C ASP A 5 -22.17 -22.81 -13.38
N ASP A 6 -23.21 -22.79 -14.23
CA ASP A 6 -23.50 -21.68 -15.14
C ASP A 6 -24.05 -20.46 -14.39
N LEU A 7 -24.81 -20.67 -13.30
CA LEU A 7 -25.40 -19.58 -12.52
C LEU A 7 -24.34 -18.86 -11.68
N ILE A 8 -23.41 -19.60 -11.06
CA ILE A 8 -22.31 -19.00 -10.31
C ILE A 8 -21.32 -18.28 -11.23
N LEU A 9 -21.02 -18.88 -12.40
CA LEU A 9 -20.22 -18.25 -13.46
C LEU A 9 -20.89 -16.98 -13.99
N GLY A 10 -22.19 -17.03 -14.28
CA GLY A 10 -22.98 -15.87 -14.69
C GLY A 10 -22.95 -14.75 -13.65
N THR A 11 -22.95 -15.11 -12.36
CA THR A 11 -22.81 -14.15 -11.26
C THR A 11 -21.40 -13.56 -11.20
N TYR A 12 -20.35 -14.34 -11.45
CA TYR A 12 -18.99 -13.81 -11.56
C TYR A 12 -18.83 -12.84 -12.73
N LEU A 13 -19.39 -13.16 -13.90
CA LEU A 13 -19.38 -12.26 -15.07
C LEU A 13 -20.20 -10.99 -14.82
N PHE A 14 -21.34 -11.11 -14.13
CA PHE A 14 -22.13 -9.95 -13.73
C PHE A 14 -21.36 -9.01 -12.79
N ASN A 15 -20.72 -9.57 -11.76
CA ASN A 15 -19.86 -8.78 -10.87
C ASN A 15 -18.66 -8.18 -11.61
N PHE A 16 -18.05 -8.90 -12.55
CA PHE A 16 -16.99 -8.37 -13.41
C PHE A 16 -17.43 -7.07 -14.12
N LEU A 17 -18.61 -7.06 -14.74
CA LEU A 17 -19.14 -5.87 -15.43
C LEU A 17 -19.45 -4.73 -14.46
N LEU A 18 -19.96 -5.04 -13.27
CA LEU A 18 -20.26 -4.08 -12.23
C LEU A 18 -18.97 -3.45 -11.65
N ILE A 19 -17.95 -4.24 -11.35
CA ILE A 19 -16.64 -3.75 -10.88
C ILE A 19 -15.97 -2.95 -12.01
N LEU A 20 -16.08 -3.35 -13.28
CA LEU A 20 -15.55 -2.59 -14.41
C LEU A 20 -16.21 -1.21 -14.53
N THR A 21 -17.53 -1.15 -14.34
CA THR A 21 -18.27 0.12 -14.33
C THR A 21 -17.83 1.01 -13.16
N ALA A 22 -17.72 0.43 -11.96
CA ALA A 22 -17.20 1.15 -10.80
C ALA A 22 -15.74 1.60 -11.00
N THR A 23 -14.92 0.81 -11.69
CA THR A 23 -13.53 1.14 -12.03
C THR A 23 -13.48 2.39 -12.91
N TYR A 24 -14.31 2.45 -13.95
CA TYR A 24 -14.39 3.60 -14.84
C TYR A 24 -14.83 4.87 -14.09
N THR A 25 -15.85 4.76 -13.24
CA THR A 25 -16.32 5.90 -12.44
C THR A 25 -15.31 6.31 -11.38
N ASP A 26 -14.63 5.37 -10.73
CA ASP A 26 -13.61 5.67 -9.72
C ASP A 26 -12.40 6.38 -10.34
N ILE A 27 -11.96 5.98 -11.54
CA ILE A 27 -10.89 6.67 -12.27
C ILE A 27 -11.28 8.11 -12.61
N LYS A 28 -12.53 8.33 -13.02
CA LYS A 28 -13.00 9.64 -13.52
C LYS A 28 -13.43 10.59 -12.40
N GLU A 29 -14.14 10.08 -11.40
CA GLU A 29 -14.89 10.83 -10.39
C GLU A 29 -14.42 10.54 -8.97
N ARG A 30 -13.57 9.52 -8.74
CA ARG A 30 -13.06 9.08 -7.42
C ARG A 30 -14.15 8.67 -6.44
N ILE A 31 -15.29 8.23 -6.97
CA ILE A 31 -16.46 7.81 -6.20
C ILE A 31 -16.91 6.44 -6.70
N ILE A 32 -17.30 5.57 -5.77
CA ILE A 32 -17.91 4.27 -6.07
C ILE A 32 -19.43 4.45 -6.16
N PRO A 33 -20.07 4.19 -7.31
CA PRO A 33 -21.50 4.42 -7.44
C PRO A 33 -22.32 3.48 -6.56
N HIS A 34 -23.24 4.05 -5.76
CA HIS A 34 -24.09 3.29 -4.84
C HIS A 34 -24.94 2.23 -5.55
N PHE A 35 -25.42 2.52 -6.76
CA PHE A 35 -26.23 1.58 -7.53
C PHE A 35 -25.46 0.28 -7.86
N VAL A 36 -24.13 0.36 -8.06
CA VAL A 36 -23.29 -0.81 -8.32
C VAL A 36 -23.29 -1.74 -7.11
N ILE A 37 -23.07 -1.18 -5.91
CA ILE A 37 -23.06 -1.93 -4.65
C ILE A 37 -24.42 -2.57 -4.38
N ILE A 38 -25.52 -1.82 -4.59
CA ILE A 38 -26.87 -2.32 -4.37
C ILE A 38 -27.18 -3.50 -5.32
N LEU A 39 -26.84 -3.38 -6.60
CA LEU A 39 -27.01 -4.45 -7.57
C LEU A 39 -26.17 -5.68 -7.23
N MET A 40 -24.91 -5.49 -6.82
CA MET A 40 -24.06 -6.58 -6.34
C MET A 40 -24.74 -7.31 -5.18
N LEU A 41 -25.24 -6.58 -4.18
CA LEU A 41 -25.84 -7.20 -3.00
C LEU A 41 -27.12 -7.99 -3.35
N ILE A 42 -28.00 -7.41 -4.17
CA ILE A 42 -29.28 -8.03 -4.56
C ILE A 42 -29.05 -9.32 -5.36
N VAL A 43 -27.95 -9.45 -6.09
CA VAL A 43 -27.63 -10.67 -6.84
C VAL A 43 -26.80 -11.64 -6.00
N ASN A 44 -25.74 -11.15 -5.34
CA ASN A 44 -24.77 -11.99 -4.66
C ASN A 44 -25.35 -12.66 -3.41
N LEU A 45 -26.19 -11.96 -2.63
CA LEU A 45 -26.72 -12.53 -1.41
C LEU A 45 -27.73 -13.67 -1.69
N PRO A 46 -28.71 -13.53 -2.60
CA PRO A 46 -29.60 -14.65 -2.95
C PRO A 46 -28.90 -15.80 -3.66
N VAL A 47 -27.98 -15.51 -4.60
CA VAL A 47 -27.21 -16.55 -5.29
C VAL A 47 -26.28 -17.25 -4.31
N GLY A 48 -25.59 -16.50 -3.46
CA GLY A 48 -24.74 -17.04 -2.40
C GLY A 48 -25.54 -17.92 -1.42
N TYR A 49 -26.73 -17.48 -1.00
CA TYR A 49 -27.61 -18.30 -0.16
C TYR A 49 -28.09 -19.57 -0.86
N TYR A 50 -28.36 -19.50 -2.16
CA TYR A 50 -28.74 -20.68 -2.95
C TYR A 50 -27.64 -21.74 -2.99
N PHE A 51 -26.37 -21.33 -3.11
CA PHE A 51 -25.22 -22.25 -3.21
C PHE A 51 -24.60 -22.65 -1.85
N PHE A 52 -24.54 -21.72 -0.91
CA PHE A 52 -23.81 -21.87 0.36
C PHE A 52 -24.70 -21.73 1.61
N GLY A 53 -26.01 -21.56 1.42
CA GLY A 53 -26.96 -21.47 2.53
C GLY A 53 -26.66 -20.31 3.49
N PHE A 54 -26.75 -20.59 4.78
CA PHE A 54 -26.54 -19.58 5.83
C PHE A 54 -25.09 -19.07 5.89
N ASP A 55 -24.12 -19.84 5.38
CA ASP A 55 -22.71 -19.43 5.36
C ASP A 55 -22.49 -18.18 4.50
N ALA A 56 -23.31 -17.95 3.47
CA ALA A 56 -23.29 -16.73 2.66
C ALA A 56 -23.70 -15.48 3.47
N VAL A 57 -24.71 -15.62 4.34
CA VAL A 57 -25.18 -14.53 5.20
C VAL A 57 -24.16 -14.25 6.31
N VAL A 58 -23.61 -15.30 6.92
CA VAL A 58 -22.55 -15.16 7.92
C VAL A 58 -21.31 -14.52 7.30
N SER A 59 -20.92 -14.93 6.09
CA SER A 59 -19.79 -14.35 5.34
C SER A 59 -19.97 -12.86 5.08
N PHE A 60 -21.20 -12.42 4.77
CA PHE A 60 -21.53 -11.01 4.60
C PHE A 60 -21.24 -10.20 5.87
N PHE A 61 -21.80 -10.61 7.01
CA PHE A 61 -21.63 -9.90 8.27
C PHE A 61 -20.19 -10.00 8.81
N ALA A 62 -19.55 -11.16 8.69
CA ALA A 62 -18.16 -11.36 9.11
C ALA A 62 -17.21 -10.45 8.31
N THR A 63 -17.39 -10.37 6.99
CA THR A 63 -16.62 -9.47 6.13
C THR A 63 -16.87 -8.00 6.47
N LEU A 64 -18.11 -7.62 6.79
CA LEU A 64 -18.46 -6.25 7.17
C LEU A 64 -17.76 -5.86 8.47
N ILE A 65 -17.86 -6.70 9.50
CA ILE A 65 -17.19 -6.47 10.79
C ILE A 65 -15.67 -6.37 10.57
N LEU A 66 -15.08 -7.30 9.81
CA LEU A 66 -13.65 -7.26 9.51
C LEU A 66 -13.25 -5.95 8.82
N CYS A 67 -13.96 -5.54 7.78
CA CYS A 67 -13.65 -4.32 7.03
C CYS A 67 -13.88 -3.05 7.87
N LEU A 68 -14.81 -3.05 8.83
CA LEU A 68 -14.99 -1.95 9.79
C LEU A 68 -13.82 -1.90 10.79
N ILE A 69 -13.35 -3.06 11.28
CA ILE A 69 -12.16 -3.12 12.16
C ILE A 69 -10.89 -2.68 11.42
N LEU A 70 -10.75 -3.11 10.16
CA LEU A 70 -9.66 -2.69 9.27
C LEU A 70 -9.86 -1.28 8.70
N GLY A 71 -11.00 -0.64 8.99
CA GLY A 71 -11.46 0.62 8.41
C GLY A 71 -10.59 1.84 8.69
N VAL A 72 -9.56 1.70 9.54
CA VAL A 72 -8.53 2.72 9.75
C VAL A 72 -7.72 2.89 8.45
N GLY A 73 -8.18 3.78 7.56
CA GLY A 73 -7.53 4.10 6.29
C GLY A 73 -8.15 3.45 5.04
N MET A 74 -9.31 2.82 5.15
CA MET A 74 -10.04 2.18 4.03
C MET A 74 -11.31 2.98 3.70
N GLY A 75 -11.52 3.34 2.44
CA GLY A 75 -12.69 4.14 2.06
C GLY A 75 -13.99 3.39 2.30
N GLY A 76 -15.03 4.08 2.77
CA GLY A 76 -16.34 3.44 3.04
C GLY A 76 -16.97 2.79 1.80
N GLY A 77 -16.58 3.20 0.59
CA GLY A 77 -16.94 2.52 -0.65
C GLY A 77 -16.29 1.15 -0.81
N ASP A 78 -15.02 1.01 -0.43
CA ASP A 78 -14.25 -0.24 -0.55
C ASP A 78 -14.83 -1.31 0.38
N VAL A 79 -15.15 -0.91 1.60
CA VAL A 79 -15.84 -1.74 2.60
C VAL A 79 -17.14 -2.31 2.03
N LYS A 80 -17.96 -1.44 1.41
CA LYS A 80 -19.23 -1.83 0.78
C LYS A 80 -19.03 -2.81 -0.38
N MET A 81 -17.96 -2.66 -1.16
CA MET A 81 -17.68 -3.54 -2.30
C MET A 81 -17.28 -4.95 -1.85
N PHE A 82 -16.35 -5.07 -0.90
CA PHE A 82 -15.92 -6.38 -0.42
C PHE A 82 -17.02 -7.12 0.33
N THR A 83 -17.83 -6.40 1.10
CA THR A 83 -18.98 -6.98 1.79
C THR A 83 -20.03 -7.49 0.81
N ALA A 84 -20.38 -6.70 -0.21
CA ALA A 84 -21.32 -7.11 -1.25
C ALA A 84 -20.82 -8.30 -2.09
N LEU A 85 -19.50 -8.47 -2.27
CA LEU A 85 -18.91 -9.62 -2.98
C LEU A 85 -18.79 -10.88 -2.11
N SER A 86 -18.72 -10.75 -0.79
CA SER A 86 -18.46 -11.90 0.09
C SER A 86 -19.42 -13.09 -0.01
N PRO A 87 -20.75 -12.94 -0.24
CA PRO A 87 -21.67 -14.07 -0.22
C PRO A 87 -21.41 -15.13 -1.29
N ILE A 88 -20.86 -14.73 -2.45
CA ILE A 88 -20.58 -15.63 -3.59
C ILE A 88 -19.24 -16.37 -3.46
N PHE A 89 -18.48 -16.11 -2.39
CA PHE A 89 -17.21 -16.76 -2.11
C PHE A 89 -17.22 -17.60 -0.83
N ALA A 90 -18.40 -17.84 -0.24
CA ALA A 90 -18.56 -18.48 1.07
C ALA A 90 -18.17 -19.98 1.14
N ALA A 91 -17.65 -20.57 0.05
CA ALA A 91 -17.25 -21.98 -0.02
C ALA A 91 -16.13 -22.35 0.97
N GLU A 92 -15.11 -21.50 1.10
CA GLU A 92 -13.99 -21.70 2.03
C GLU A 92 -13.86 -20.47 2.94
N THR A 93 -14.07 -20.63 4.24
CA THR A 93 -13.99 -19.53 5.21
C THR A 93 -12.87 -19.74 6.23
N ILE A 94 -12.24 -18.63 6.65
CA ILE A 94 -11.28 -18.56 7.75
C ILE A 94 -11.92 -17.63 8.78
N TYR A 95 -12.23 -18.14 9.97
CA TYR A 95 -12.99 -17.40 10.99
C TYR A 95 -14.26 -16.73 10.41
N PHE A 96 -15.03 -17.50 9.62
CA PHE A 96 -16.27 -17.05 8.96
C PHE A 96 -16.10 -16.02 7.83
N VAL A 97 -14.90 -15.54 7.55
CA VAL A 97 -14.62 -14.66 6.40
C VAL A 97 -14.15 -15.52 5.21
N PRO A 98 -14.71 -15.34 4.00
CA PRO A 98 -14.26 -16.06 2.82
C PRO A 98 -12.77 -15.87 2.55
N LYS A 99 -12.03 -16.95 2.37
CA LYS A 99 -10.60 -16.95 2.02
C LYS A 99 -10.32 -16.12 0.78
N ASN A 100 -11.16 -16.26 -0.24
CA ASN A 100 -11.04 -15.49 -1.49
C ASN A 100 -11.25 -13.99 -1.26
N ILE A 101 -12.10 -13.57 -0.32
CA ILE A 101 -12.24 -12.15 0.03
C ILE A 101 -11.01 -11.64 0.78
N LEU A 102 -10.43 -12.43 1.68
CA LEU A 102 -9.16 -12.07 2.36
C LEU A 102 -8.02 -11.88 1.35
N ILE A 103 -7.90 -12.80 0.40
CA ILE A 103 -6.91 -12.70 -0.69
C ILE A 103 -7.21 -11.48 -1.57
N LEU A 104 -8.48 -11.21 -1.88
CA LEU A 104 -8.91 -10.06 -2.68
C LEU A 104 -8.50 -8.75 -2.01
N ILE A 105 -8.78 -8.58 -0.71
CA ILE A 105 -8.39 -7.40 0.07
C ILE A 105 -6.87 -7.26 0.08
N GLY A 106 -6.14 -8.34 0.38
CA GLY A 106 -4.67 -8.33 0.44
C GLY A 106 -4.01 -7.98 -0.90
N LEU A 107 -4.48 -8.57 -2.00
CA LEU A 107 -3.98 -8.28 -3.35
C LEU A 107 -4.32 -6.85 -3.78
N SER A 108 -5.53 -6.37 -3.47
CA SER A 108 -5.94 -5.00 -3.79
C SER A 108 -5.05 -3.98 -3.07
N ALA A 109 -4.79 -4.20 -1.78
CA ALA A 109 -3.87 -3.38 -0.99
C ALA A 109 -2.43 -3.45 -1.52
N LEU A 110 -1.96 -4.63 -1.92
CA LEU A 110 -0.64 -4.82 -2.51
C LEU A 110 -0.50 -4.04 -3.82
N PHE A 111 -1.46 -4.16 -4.75
CA PHE A 111 -1.44 -3.42 -6.01
C PHE A 111 -1.54 -1.91 -5.79
N ALA A 112 -2.38 -1.47 -4.85
CA ALA A 112 -2.48 -0.07 -4.45
C ALA A 112 -1.16 0.46 -3.88
N ALA A 113 -0.37 -0.37 -3.18
CA ALA A 113 0.94 0.01 -2.65
C ALA A 113 2.05 0.03 -3.73
N ILE A 114 1.96 -0.81 -4.76
CA ILE A 114 2.94 -0.86 -5.85
C ILE A 114 2.96 0.46 -6.62
N PHE A 115 1.80 1.07 -6.89
CA PHE A 115 1.74 2.29 -7.69
C PHE A 115 2.56 3.46 -7.11
N PRO A 116 2.37 3.91 -5.85
CA PRO A 116 3.22 4.94 -5.25
C PRO A 116 4.70 4.50 -5.18
N MET A 117 4.98 3.22 -4.92
CA MET A 117 6.35 2.71 -4.91
C MET A 117 7.03 2.84 -6.29
N THR A 118 6.32 2.55 -7.38
CA THR A 118 6.88 2.73 -8.74
C THR A 118 7.16 4.18 -9.09
N LYS A 119 6.30 5.11 -8.64
CA LYS A 119 6.52 6.55 -8.82
C LYS A 119 7.77 7.03 -8.07
N ILE A 120 7.92 6.62 -6.81
CA ILE A 120 9.11 6.90 -6.00
C ILE A 120 10.36 6.30 -6.68
N LEU A 121 10.28 5.05 -7.14
CA LEU A 121 11.39 4.41 -7.84
C LEU A 121 11.75 5.19 -9.10
N LYS A 122 10.79 5.59 -9.93
CA LYS A 122 11.06 6.36 -11.16
C LYS A 122 11.73 7.71 -10.89
N ASN A 123 11.37 8.37 -9.80
CA ASN A 123 11.95 9.66 -9.42
C ASN A 123 13.34 9.52 -8.78
N TYR A 124 13.56 8.47 -7.98
CA TYR A 124 14.77 8.32 -7.16
C TYR A 124 15.61 7.08 -7.46
N TRP A 125 15.39 6.39 -8.59
CA TRP A 125 16.14 5.18 -8.91
C TRP A 125 17.66 5.42 -8.89
N LYS A 126 18.11 6.62 -9.31
CA LYS A 126 19.53 7.03 -9.30
C LYS A 126 20.16 7.14 -7.92
N ASP A 127 19.32 7.22 -6.89
CA ASP A 127 19.74 7.19 -5.49
C ASP A 127 19.48 5.82 -4.87
N ILE A 128 18.32 5.21 -5.13
CA ILE A 128 17.89 3.95 -4.50
C ILE A 128 18.72 2.76 -4.99
N ILE A 129 18.85 2.60 -6.31
CA ILE A 129 19.51 1.41 -6.88
C ILE A 129 21.01 1.42 -6.57
N PRO A 130 21.78 2.52 -6.80
CA PRO A 130 23.20 2.53 -6.50
C PRO A 130 23.51 2.38 -5.00
N SER A 131 22.77 3.06 -4.11
CA SER A 131 22.98 2.88 -2.66
C SER A 131 22.70 1.45 -2.20
N SER A 132 21.65 0.83 -2.74
CA SER A 132 21.30 -0.57 -2.44
C SER A 132 22.34 -1.53 -3.00
N ALA A 133 22.88 -1.27 -4.19
CA ALA A 133 23.95 -2.06 -4.79
C ALA A 133 25.25 -1.98 -3.98
N TYR A 134 25.61 -0.78 -3.51
CA TYR A 134 26.77 -0.60 -2.62
C TYR A 134 26.62 -1.42 -1.34
N LEU A 135 25.45 -1.36 -0.69
CA LEU A 135 25.17 -2.14 0.51
C LEU A 135 25.18 -3.65 0.23
N ALA A 136 24.59 -4.10 -0.88
CA ALA A 136 24.60 -5.51 -1.28
C ALA A 136 26.03 -6.02 -1.53
N MET A 137 26.88 -5.20 -2.14
CA MET A 137 28.31 -5.50 -2.31
C MET A 137 29.02 -5.66 -0.96
N LEU A 138 28.80 -4.74 -0.01
CA LEU A 138 29.42 -4.84 1.31
C LEU A 138 28.90 -6.02 2.12
N ILE A 139 27.62 -6.35 2.01
CA ILE A 139 27.06 -7.59 2.57
C ILE A 139 27.78 -8.81 1.98
N GLY A 140 27.94 -8.87 0.66
CA GLY A 140 28.66 -9.95 -0.01
C GLY A 140 30.11 -10.08 0.47
N ILE A 141 30.83 -8.96 0.61
CA ILE A 141 32.19 -8.93 1.13
C ILE A 141 32.22 -9.44 2.59
N ILE A 142 31.34 -8.95 3.45
CA ILE A 142 31.27 -9.38 4.86
C ILE A 142 30.97 -10.88 4.96
N VAL A 143 29.97 -11.37 4.23
CA VAL A 143 29.60 -12.81 4.19
C VAL A 143 30.82 -13.64 3.78
N SER A 144 31.45 -13.29 2.66
CA SER A 144 32.60 -14.03 2.15
C SER A 144 33.75 -14.09 3.16
N ILE A 145 34.08 -12.97 3.82
CA ILE A 145 35.12 -12.93 4.86
C ILE A 145 34.71 -13.82 6.04
N THR A 146 33.49 -13.68 6.54
CA THR A 146 33.04 -14.46 7.70
C THR A 146 32.99 -15.96 7.44
N GLU A 147 32.66 -16.38 6.22
CA GLU A 147 32.65 -17.79 5.82
C GLU A 147 34.07 -18.33 5.64
N ILE A 148 34.96 -17.58 4.97
CA ILE A 148 36.38 -17.97 4.81
C ILE A 148 37.06 -18.14 6.17
N TYR A 149 36.79 -17.25 7.12
CA TYR A 149 37.40 -17.28 8.46
C TYR A 149 36.55 -18.04 9.51
N SER A 150 35.43 -18.66 9.11
CA SER A 150 34.53 -19.41 10.00
C SER A 150 34.14 -18.64 11.28
N ILE A 151 33.87 -17.35 11.13
CA ILE A 151 33.50 -16.46 12.24
C ILE A 151 32.05 -16.75 12.65
N GLY A 152 31.83 -17.07 13.93
CA GLY A 152 30.47 -17.22 14.48
C GLY A 152 29.68 -15.90 14.46
N ASN A 153 28.34 -16.00 14.43
CA ASN A 153 27.41 -14.86 14.51
C ASN A 153 27.37 -13.90 13.28
N THR A 154 27.75 -14.36 12.08
CA THR A 154 27.67 -13.60 10.81
C THR A 154 26.37 -12.82 10.64
N LYS A 155 25.22 -13.45 10.93
CA LYS A 155 23.90 -12.81 10.79
C LYS A 155 23.74 -11.57 11.69
N ALA A 156 24.23 -11.64 12.93
CA ALA A 156 24.14 -10.50 13.86
C ALA A 156 25.05 -9.34 13.41
N ILE A 157 26.26 -9.64 12.95
CA ILE A 157 27.21 -8.65 12.43
C ILE A 157 26.61 -7.94 11.21
N LEU A 158 26.01 -8.69 10.28
CA LEU A 158 25.35 -8.15 9.09
C LEU A 158 24.19 -7.22 9.46
N TRP A 159 23.31 -7.62 10.38
CA TRP A 159 22.18 -6.79 10.78
C TRP A 159 22.60 -5.50 11.49
N ILE A 160 23.59 -5.58 12.39
CA ILE A 160 24.17 -4.39 13.04
C ILE A 160 24.73 -3.43 11.99
N TYR A 161 25.47 -3.96 11.01
CA TYR A 161 26.03 -3.17 9.92
C TYR A 161 24.94 -2.48 9.07
N VAL A 162 23.91 -3.21 8.65
CA VAL A 162 22.80 -2.68 7.85
C VAL A 162 22.08 -1.56 8.60
N ILE A 163 21.74 -1.77 9.88
CA ILE A 163 21.06 -0.76 10.70
C ILE A 163 21.92 0.49 10.86
N LEU A 164 23.21 0.33 11.20
CA LEU A 164 24.14 1.46 11.34
C LEU A 164 24.32 2.22 10.03
N SER A 165 24.47 1.53 8.90
CA SER A 165 24.65 2.16 7.60
C SER A 165 23.43 2.97 7.18
N ILE A 166 22.21 2.45 7.41
CA ILE A 166 20.97 3.18 7.17
C ILE A 166 20.90 4.44 8.06
N PHE A 167 21.26 4.32 9.35
CA PHE A 167 21.24 5.45 10.27
C PHE A 167 22.26 6.55 9.91
N VAL A 168 23.49 6.15 9.59
CA VAL A 168 24.57 7.07 9.19
C VAL A 168 24.25 7.76 7.87
N SER A 169 23.70 7.02 6.89
CA SER A 169 23.28 7.57 5.60
C SER A 169 22.26 8.70 5.73
N ARG A 170 21.37 8.62 6.73
CA ARG A 170 20.40 9.68 7.01
C ARG A 170 20.99 10.90 7.69
N LYS A 171 21.97 10.73 8.59
CA LYS A 171 22.57 11.84 9.34
C LYS A 171 23.68 12.56 8.58
N ILE A 172 24.39 11.89 7.67
CA ILE A 172 25.58 12.41 7.01
C ILE A 172 25.37 12.44 5.48
N PRO A 173 25.06 13.60 4.88
CA PRO A 173 24.83 13.72 3.43
C PRO A 173 26.03 13.30 2.57
N LYS A 174 27.26 13.49 3.09
CA LYS A 174 28.49 13.05 2.42
C LYS A 174 28.55 11.53 2.26
N TYR A 175 28.07 10.76 3.25
CA TYR A 175 28.05 9.30 3.20
C TYR A 175 27.14 8.81 2.07
N ARG A 176 25.93 9.39 1.93
CA ARG A 176 25.00 9.10 0.83
C ARG A 176 25.63 9.34 -0.55
N THR A 177 26.38 10.43 -0.69
CA THR A 177 27.02 10.75 -1.98
C THR A 177 28.12 9.75 -2.33
N ILE A 178 28.90 9.33 -1.33
CA ILE A 178 29.97 8.34 -1.50
C ILE A 178 29.39 6.96 -1.80
N SER A 179 28.39 6.50 -1.04
CA SER A 179 27.76 5.20 -1.26
C SER A 179 27.14 5.09 -2.64
N ASN A 180 26.47 6.13 -3.13
CA ASN A 180 25.92 6.15 -4.49
C ASN A 180 27.01 6.01 -5.55
N LYS A 181 28.12 6.75 -5.43
CA LYS A 181 29.24 6.66 -6.38
C LYS A 181 29.89 5.28 -6.37
N LEU A 182 30.11 4.72 -5.18
CA LEU A 182 30.68 3.37 -5.03
C LEU A 182 29.72 2.28 -5.53
N GLY A 183 28.41 2.49 -5.41
CA GLY A 183 27.37 1.60 -5.93
C GLY A 183 27.45 1.37 -7.44
N TYR A 184 27.85 2.38 -8.22
CA TYR A 184 28.04 2.22 -9.66
C TYR A 184 29.22 1.31 -10.02
N PHE A 185 30.16 1.08 -9.11
CA PHE A 185 31.30 0.18 -9.32
C PHE A 185 31.01 -1.28 -8.96
N THR A 186 29.80 -1.60 -8.50
CA THR A 186 29.40 -2.96 -8.12
C THR A 186 29.55 -4.01 -9.24
N PRO A 187 29.35 -3.70 -10.54
CA PRO A 187 29.64 -4.68 -11.60
C PRO A 187 31.12 -5.05 -11.66
N ILE A 188 32.03 -4.11 -11.41
CA ILE A 188 33.47 -4.37 -11.37
C ILE A 188 33.82 -5.26 -10.19
N TYR A 189 33.18 -5.04 -9.03
CA TYR A 189 33.31 -5.94 -7.87
C TYR A 189 32.91 -7.37 -8.21
N LEU A 190 31.74 -7.58 -8.85
CA LEU A 190 31.26 -8.92 -9.19
C LEU A 190 32.20 -9.64 -10.16
N ILE A 191 32.69 -8.93 -11.19
CA ILE A 191 33.66 -9.47 -12.15
C ILE A 191 34.98 -9.79 -11.43
N GLY A 192 35.49 -8.87 -10.62
CA GLY A 192 36.73 -9.07 -9.86
C GLY A 192 36.63 -10.25 -8.90
N PHE A 193 35.51 -10.40 -8.21
CA PHE A 193 35.28 -11.49 -7.26
C PHE A 193 35.22 -12.86 -7.97
N TYR A 194 34.57 -12.92 -9.13
CA TYR A 194 34.58 -14.12 -9.97
C TYR A 194 36.00 -14.51 -10.43
N LEU A 195 36.83 -13.53 -10.81
CA LEU A 195 38.21 -13.79 -11.24
C LEU A 195 39.12 -14.25 -10.09
N ILE A 196 38.90 -13.75 -8.87
CA ILE A 196 39.72 -14.10 -7.69
C ILE A 196 39.35 -15.49 -7.16
N ASN A 197 38.06 -15.79 -7.06
CA ASN A 197 37.58 -17.04 -6.45
C ASN A 197 36.37 -17.62 -7.22
N PRO A 198 36.61 -18.23 -8.39
CA PRO A 198 35.53 -18.73 -9.25
C PRO A 198 34.76 -19.89 -8.63
N SER A 199 35.42 -20.73 -7.82
CA SER A 199 34.78 -21.88 -7.17
C SER A 199 33.74 -21.43 -6.15
N TYR A 200 34.09 -20.48 -5.26
CA TYR A 200 33.16 -19.91 -4.29
C TYR A 200 32.03 -19.13 -4.97
N PHE A 201 32.35 -18.37 -6.03
CA PHE A 201 31.37 -17.58 -6.78
C PHE A 201 30.22 -18.45 -7.32
N VAL A 202 30.56 -19.63 -7.83
CA VAL A 202 29.60 -20.59 -8.40
C VAL A 202 28.91 -21.40 -7.30
N SER A 203 29.65 -21.93 -6.31
CA SER A 203 29.06 -22.78 -5.28
C SER A 203 28.04 -22.05 -4.41
N GLU A 204 28.32 -20.80 -4.05
CA GLU A 204 27.45 -19.98 -3.19
C GLU A 204 26.48 -19.08 -3.99
N ASN A 205 26.39 -19.26 -5.31
CA ASN A 205 25.52 -18.49 -6.19
C ASN A 205 25.62 -16.97 -5.96
N VAL A 206 26.84 -16.44 -5.81
CA VAL A 206 27.10 -15.07 -5.34
C VAL A 206 26.37 -14.03 -6.20
N LEU A 207 26.26 -14.26 -7.51
CA LEU A 207 25.51 -13.39 -8.41
C LEU A 207 24.01 -13.33 -8.08
N VAL A 208 23.38 -14.49 -7.85
CA VAL A 208 21.95 -14.58 -7.52
C VAL A 208 21.71 -13.94 -6.16
N SER A 209 22.54 -14.27 -5.17
CA SER A 209 22.49 -13.69 -3.83
C SER A 209 22.62 -12.16 -3.86
N PHE A 210 23.51 -11.62 -4.69
CA PHE A 210 23.65 -10.17 -4.89
C PHE A 210 22.35 -9.54 -5.39
N PHE A 211 21.72 -10.10 -6.43
CA PHE A 211 20.46 -9.56 -6.96
C PHE A 211 19.32 -9.66 -5.95
N VAL A 212 19.27 -10.73 -5.15
CA VAL A 212 18.29 -10.88 -4.06
C VAL A 212 18.49 -9.78 -3.01
N TYR A 213 19.72 -9.56 -2.54
CA TYR A 213 20.00 -8.49 -1.58
C TYR A 213 19.73 -7.10 -2.15
N LEU A 214 20.09 -6.85 -3.42
CA LEU A 214 19.79 -5.61 -4.12
C LEU A 214 18.29 -5.33 -4.14
N GLY A 215 17.48 -6.33 -4.48
CA GLY A 215 16.02 -6.24 -4.47
C GLY A 215 15.45 -5.93 -3.09
N GLN A 216 15.88 -6.69 -2.07
CA GLN A 216 15.44 -6.48 -0.68
C GLN A 216 15.78 -5.09 -0.15
N LEU A 217 17.01 -4.62 -0.36
CA LEU A 217 17.47 -3.31 0.09
C LEU A 217 16.79 -2.16 -0.67
N SER A 218 16.51 -2.36 -1.96
CA SER A 218 15.75 -1.41 -2.77
C SER A 218 14.31 -1.28 -2.26
N LEU A 219 13.66 -2.40 -1.91
CA LEU A 219 12.33 -2.40 -1.30
C LEU A 219 12.31 -1.68 0.04
N ILE A 220 13.28 -1.96 0.94
CA ILE A 220 13.41 -1.26 2.22
C ILE A 220 13.56 0.25 1.99
N SER A 221 14.39 0.65 1.02
CA SER A 221 14.58 2.05 0.66
C SER A 221 13.30 2.70 0.14
N LEU A 222 12.55 2.02 -0.73
CA LEU A 222 11.25 2.49 -1.22
C LEU A 222 10.25 2.71 -0.10
N VAL A 223 10.15 1.77 0.85
CA VAL A 223 9.28 1.91 2.04
C VAL A 223 9.70 3.11 2.89
N ILE A 224 11.00 3.32 3.07
CA ILE A 224 11.53 4.49 3.80
C ILE A 224 11.12 5.80 3.12
N TYR A 225 11.29 5.91 1.80
CA TYR A 225 10.90 7.09 1.04
C TYR A 225 9.39 7.33 1.10
N ALA A 226 8.58 6.27 1.01
CA ALA A 226 7.13 6.35 1.14
C ALA A 226 6.72 6.88 2.53
N LEU A 227 7.33 6.38 3.61
CA LEU A 227 7.05 6.84 4.98
C LEU A 227 7.44 8.31 5.22
N THR A 228 8.46 8.82 4.52
CA THR A 228 8.83 10.23 4.60
C THR A 228 7.86 11.17 3.86
N GLY A 229 6.96 10.63 3.03
CA GLY A 229 5.70 11.27 2.60
C GLY A 229 5.81 12.48 1.66
N ALA A 230 7.02 12.93 1.30
CA ALA A 230 7.22 14.21 0.61
C ALA A 230 6.60 14.30 -0.81
N GLU A 231 6.37 13.17 -1.50
CA GLU A 231 6.09 13.15 -2.94
C GLU A 231 4.71 12.61 -3.36
N ILE A 232 3.89 12.18 -2.41
CA ILE A 232 2.52 11.70 -2.68
C ILE A 232 1.51 12.85 -2.47
N SER A 233 1.98 14.10 -2.35
CA SER A 233 1.09 15.25 -2.15
C SER A 233 1.24 16.31 -3.24
N SER A 234 0.11 16.84 -3.68
CA SER A 234 0.01 18.04 -4.52
C SER A 234 -0.55 19.19 -3.70
N LYS A 235 -0.09 20.40 -3.96
CA LYS A 235 -0.77 21.61 -3.44
C LYS A 235 -2.06 21.83 -4.23
N LYS A 236 -3.15 22.07 -3.52
CA LYS A 236 -4.42 22.54 -4.10
C LYS A 236 -4.85 23.82 -3.39
N GLN A 237 -5.53 24.71 -4.10
CA GLN A 237 -6.21 25.82 -3.43
C GLN A 237 -7.40 25.30 -2.63
N ILE A 238 -7.72 25.95 -1.51
CA ILE A 238 -8.86 25.58 -0.67
C ILE A 238 -10.18 25.64 -1.45
N SER A 239 -10.30 26.59 -2.37
CA SER A 239 -11.43 26.73 -3.31
C SER A 239 -11.57 25.58 -4.32
N GLU A 240 -10.51 24.80 -4.53
CA GLU A 240 -10.47 23.66 -5.45
C GLU A 240 -10.62 22.31 -4.73
N LEU A 241 -10.70 22.31 -3.40
CA LEU A 241 -10.93 21.10 -2.60
C LEU A 241 -12.34 20.58 -2.85
N LYS A 242 -12.45 19.26 -2.94
CA LYS A 242 -13.73 18.55 -3.10
C LYS A 242 -13.92 17.55 -1.97
N GLU A 243 -15.17 17.15 -1.77
CA GLU A 243 -15.50 16.04 -0.88
C GLU A 243 -14.69 14.80 -1.29
N GLY A 244 -14.13 14.09 -0.31
CA GLY A 244 -13.26 12.94 -0.54
C GLY A 244 -11.77 13.26 -0.80
N ASP A 245 -11.36 14.52 -0.94
CA ASP A 245 -9.92 14.85 -0.97
C ASP A 245 -9.27 14.56 0.40
N ILE A 246 -8.09 13.94 0.42
CA ILE A 246 -7.38 13.61 1.67
C ILE A 246 -6.30 14.66 1.94
N ILE A 247 -6.48 15.49 2.98
CA ILE A 247 -5.49 16.49 3.38
C ILE A 247 -4.30 15.79 4.07
N ARG A 248 -3.10 16.10 3.59
CA ARG A 248 -1.86 15.66 4.20
C ARG A 248 -1.53 16.47 5.46
N ASP A 249 -1.71 17.78 5.36
CA ASP A 249 -1.42 18.73 6.44
C ASP A 249 -2.36 18.50 7.64
N ILE A 250 -1.86 18.81 8.84
CA ILE A 250 -2.66 18.81 10.07
C ILE A 250 -3.03 20.26 10.34
N VAL A 251 -4.32 20.55 10.43
CA VAL A 251 -4.83 21.88 10.81
C VAL A 251 -5.27 21.80 12.27
N THR A 252 -4.52 22.42 13.16
CA THR A 252 -4.84 22.46 14.60
C THR A 252 -5.43 23.82 14.95
N ILE A 253 -6.63 23.81 15.52
CA ILE A 253 -7.34 24.99 16.02
C ILE A 253 -7.24 24.94 17.54
N LYS A 254 -6.42 25.83 18.12
CA LYS A 254 -6.28 25.94 19.58
C LYS A 254 -7.50 26.65 20.17
N ASP A 255 -7.76 26.42 21.46
CA ASP A 255 -8.84 27.08 22.20
C ASP A 255 -8.67 28.62 22.26
N SER A 256 -7.45 29.12 22.03
CA SER A 256 -7.13 30.55 21.88
C SER A 256 -7.58 31.17 20.54
N GLY A 257 -8.09 30.37 19.61
CA GLY A 257 -8.47 30.82 18.25
C GLY A 257 -7.30 30.91 17.27
N GLU A 258 -6.07 30.58 17.70
CA GLU A 258 -4.89 30.45 16.85
C GLU A 258 -4.97 29.15 16.03
N VAL A 259 -4.67 29.26 14.72
CA VAL A 259 -4.69 28.12 13.80
C VAL A 259 -3.28 27.86 13.29
N THR A 260 -2.83 26.62 13.43
CA THR A 260 -1.52 26.19 12.93
C THR A 260 -1.69 25.11 11.88
N VAL A 261 -1.07 25.31 10.71
CA VAL A 261 -1.03 24.32 9.63
C VAL A 261 0.36 23.68 9.61
N GLU A 262 0.43 22.40 9.93
CA GLU A 262 1.69 21.65 9.91
C GLU A 262 1.75 20.67 8.73
N ASN A 263 2.84 20.74 7.97
CA ASN A 263 3.15 19.69 6.99
C ASN A 263 3.59 18.42 7.73
N ALA A 264 2.68 17.47 7.84
CA ALA A 264 2.91 16.20 8.49
C ALA A 264 3.32 15.13 7.46
N ASN A 265 4.40 14.40 7.75
CA ASN A 265 4.63 13.11 7.11
C ASN A 265 3.75 12.04 7.79
N ILE A 266 3.64 10.86 7.18
CA ILE A 266 2.80 9.75 7.67
C ILE A 266 3.12 9.44 9.15
N LEU A 267 4.41 9.49 9.52
CA LEU A 267 4.87 9.19 10.87
C LEU A 267 4.47 10.26 11.90
N LYS A 268 4.47 11.55 11.53
CA LYS A 268 3.93 12.64 12.34
C LYS A 268 2.42 12.55 12.48
N ARG A 269 1.69 12.18 11.41
CA ARG A 269 0.23 11.95 11.46
C ARG A 269 -0.12 10.82 12.41
N PHE A 270 0.56 9.67 12.30
CA PHE A 270 0.38 8.55 13.21
C PHE A 270 0.67 8.95 14.67
N LYS A 271 1.78 9.66 14.90
CA LYS A 271 2.12 10.19 16.22
C LYS A 271 0.99 11.08 16.74
N HIS A 272 0.50 12.02 15.95
CA HIS A 272 -0.57 12.95 16.33
C HIS A 272 -1.91 12.24 16.62
N MET A 273 -2.28 11.24 15.81
CA MET A 273 -3.45 10.39 16.03
C MET A 273 -3.38 9.70 17.40
N VAL A 274 -2.24 9.05 17.70
CA VAL A 274 -2.02 8.36 18.98
C VAL A 274 -2.06 9.35 20.16
N TYR A 275 -1.49 10.55 20.01
CA TYR A 275 -1.59 11.58 21.06
C TYR A 275 -3.01 12.11 21.25
N GLY A 276 -3.79 12.20 20.17
CA GLY A 276 -5.20 12.58 20.20
C GLY A 276 -6.05 11.56 20.95
N GLU A 277 -5.88 10.27 20.64
CA GLU A 277 -6.58 9.18 21.35
C GLU A 277 -6.19 9.10 22.83
N MET A 278 -4.96 9.47 23.18
CA MET A 278 -4.49 9.55 24.57
C MET A 278 -4.91 10.84 25.29
N GLY A 279 -5.70 11.72 24.66
CA GLY A 279 -6.18 12.97 25.24
C GLY A 279 -5.07 14.00 25.53
N LYS A 280 -3.94 13.92 24.80
CA LYS A 280 -2.76 14.78 25.00
C LYS A 280 -2.63 15.92 23.98
N THR A 281 -3.64 16.12 23.13
CA THR A 281 -3.69 17.22 22.16
C THR A 281 -4.53 18.38 22.69
N GLU A 282 -3.96 19.58 22.69
CA GLU A 282 -4.68 20.83 22.98
C GLU A 282 -5.40 21.33 21.71
N GLY A 283 -6.72 21.52 21.79
CA GLY A 283 -7.56 22.03 20.70
C GLY A 283 -8.14 20.98 19.75
N LYS A 284 -8.89 21.46 18.74
CA LYS A 284 -9.49 20.62 17.68
C LYS A 284 -8.51 20.47 16.52
N SER A 285 -8.12 19.24 16.19
CA SER A 285 -7.33 18.93 14.99
C SER A 285 -8.22 18.42 13.86
N LEU A 286 -8.13 19.07 12.70
CA LEU A 286 -8.69 18.56 11.45
C LEU A 286 -7.60 17.76 10.71
N MET A 287 -7.79 16.45 10.69
CA MET A 287 -6.95 15.47 9.99
C MET A 287 -7.86 14.46 9.31
N THR A 288 -7.64 14.18 8.03
CA THR A 288 -8.45 13.22 7.27
C THR A 288 -7.83 11.82 7.31
N ASP A 289 -8.50 10.83 7.88
CA ASP A 289 -7.98 9.47 8.08
C ASP A 289 -8.53 8.46 7.07
N GLY A 290 -8.21 8.67 5.79
CA GLY A 290 -8.64 7.78 4.70
C GLY A 290 -10.04 8.09 4.15
N GLU A 291 -10.96 8.61 4.97
CA GLU A 291 -12.32 8.97 4.55
C GLU A 291 -12.41 10.25 3.70
N GLY A 292 -11.34 11.05 3.64
CA GLY A 292 -11.31 12.32 2.90
C GLY A 292 -12.07 13.45 3.62
N LEU A 293 -12.19 14.60 2.97
CA LEU A 293 -12.94 15.75 3.49
C LEU A 293 -14.44 15.55 3.32
N SER A 294 -15.21 15.85 4.37
CA SER A 294 -16.67 16.04 4.29
C SER A 294 -17.03 17.47 3.89
N ASP A 295 -18.27 17.70 3.50
CA ASP A 295 -18.79 19.05 3.23
C ASP A 295 -18.67 19.99 4.44
N GLU A 296 -18.89 19.48 5.65
CA GLU A 296 -18.67 20.23 6.90
C GLU A 296 -17.20 20.68 7.06
N ASN A 297 -16.26 19.81 6.68
CA ASN A 297 -14.83 20.12 6.72
C ASN A 297 -14.46 21.18 5.68
N LEU A 298 -15.07 21.14 4.48
CA LEU A 298 -14.86 22.14 3.44
C LEU A 298 -15.38 23.52 3.86
N GLU A 299 -16.57 23.59 4.46
CA GLU A 299 -17.11 24.83 5.00
C GLU A 299 -16.21 25.44 6.09
N LEU A 300 -15.69 24.59 6.99
CA LEU A 300 -14.79 25.04 8.05
C LEU A 300 -13.50 25.61 7.47
N LEU A 301 -12.88 24.94 6.49
CA LEU A 301 -11.67 25.41 5.82
C LEU A 301 -11.91 26.70 5.05
N GLY A 302 -13.04 26.83 4.36
CA GLY A 302 -13.44 28.06 3.68
C GLY A 302 -13.61 29.24 4.64
N LYS A 303 -14.23 29.01 5.80
CA LYS A 303 -14.35 30.03 6.87
C LYS A 303 -12.97 30.47 7.38
N LEU A 304 -12.09 29.51 7.70
CA LEU A 304 -10.75 29.80 8.20
C LEU A 304 -9.88 30.56 7.17
N GLN A 305 -10.06 30.29 5.87
CA GLN A 305 -9.41 31.05 4.81
C GLN A 305 -9.93 32.48 4.72
N ASN A 306 -11.26 32.67 4.76
CA ASN A 306 -11.88 33.99 4.71
C ASN A 306 -11.52 34.86 5.93
N GLU A 307 -11.29 34.23 7.09
CA GLU A 307 -10.78 34.88 8.30
C GLU A 307 -9.27 35.17 8.25
N GLY A 308 -8.57 34.78 7.18
CA GLY A 308 -7.13 34.99 7.02
C GLY A 308 -6.25 34.15 7.94
N LYS A 309 -6.81 33.11 8.58
CA LYS A 309 -6.11 32.28 9.58
C LYS A 309 -5.26 31.16 8.97
N ILE A 310 -5.53 30.79 7.73
CA ILE A 310 -4.77 29.77 6.98
C ILE A 310 -4.40 30.29 5.59
N SER A 311 -3.28 29.80 5.05
CA SER A 311 -2.91 30.04 3.65
C SER A 311 -3.97 29.45 2.73
N GLY A 312 -4.23 30.10 1.59
CA GLY A 312 -5.21 29.64 0.60
C GLY A 312 -4.86 28.32 -0.10
N GLU A 313 -3.74 27.69 0.23
CA GLU A 313 -3.27 26.42 -0.31
C GLU A 313 -3.02 25.41 0.80
N LEU A 314 -3.38 24.14 0.54
CA LEU A 314 -3.10 22.99 1.41
C LEU A 314 -2.50 21.84 0.60
N ASN A 315 -1.68 21.00 1.25
CA ASN A 315 -1.16 19.78 0.64
C ASN A 315 -2.20 18.68 0.73
N VAL A 316 -2.61 18.16 -0.42
CA VAL A 316 -3.55 17.05 -0.57
C VAL A 316 -2.80 15.83 -1.04
N LEU A 317 -3.03 14.67 -0.42
CA LEU A 317 -2.50 13.40 -0.90
C LEU A 317 -3.15 13.07 -2.24
N THR A 318 -2.35 12.78 -3.25
CA THR A 318 -2.84 12.18 -4.48
C THR A 318 -3.35 10.77 -4.16
N THR A 319 -4.66 10.66 -3.96
CA THR A 319 -5.36 9.38 -3.84
C THR A 319 -5.40 8.71 -5.20
N TYR A 320 -5.03 7.43 -5.22
CA TYR A 320 -5.20 6.59 -6.39
C TYR A 320 -6.58 5.94 -6.32
N PRO A 321 -7.29 5.83 -7.46
CA PRO A 321 -8.55 5.09 -7.51
C PRO A 321 -8.27 3.65 -7.05
N PHE A 322 -8.99 3.19 -6.03
CA PHE A 322 -8.75 1.89 -5.39
C PHE A 322 -9.47 0.75 -6.14
N VAL A 323 -10.63 1.02 -6.74
CA VAL A 323 -11.45 0.02 -7.44
C VAL A 323 -10.72 -0.66 -8.61
N PRO A 324 -9.89 0.02 -9.43
CA PRO A 324 -9.08 -0.65 -10.44
C PRO A 324 -8.20 -1.78 -9.88
N PHE A 325 -7.70 -1.64 -8.65
CA PHE A 325 -6.90 -2.68 -8.00
C PHE A 325 -7.77 -3.84 -7.53
N VAL A 326 -8.98 -3.54 -7.03
CA VAL A 326 -10.00 -4.54 -6.72
C VAL A 326 -10.39 -5.34 -7.96
N PHE A 327 -10.55 -4.66 -9.11
CA PHE A 327 -10.83 -5.32 -10.38
C PHE A 327 -9.72 -6.28 -10.82
N ALA A 328 -8.46 -5.85 -10.73
CA ALA A 328 -7.32 -6.69 -11.08
C ALA A 328 -7.23 -7.92 -10.16
N ALA A 329 -7.39 -7.73 -8.85
CA ALA A 329 -7.41 -8.81 -7.88
C ALA A 329 -8.59 -9.77 -8.10
N TYR A 330 -9.77 -9.24 -8.45
CA TYR A 330 -10.97 -10.01 -8.77
C TYR A 330 -10.74 -10.89 -10.00
N CYS A 331 -10.20 -10.34 -11.09
CA CYS A 331 -9.87 -11.11 -12.29
C CYS A 331 -8.91 -12.26 -12.00
N LEU A 332 -7.88 -12.02 -11.17
CA LEU A 332 -6.90 -13.02 -10.80
C LEU A 332 -7.54 -14.16 -9.99
N ILE A 333 -8.38 -13.83 -9.01
CA ILE A 333 -9.09 -14.83 -8.18
C ILE A 333 -10.09 -15.64 -9.00
N ILE A 334 -10.85 -14.99 -9.89
CA ILE A 334 -11.77 -15.70 -10.79
C ILE A 334 -11.00 -16.62 -11.74
N ALA A 335 -9.88 -16.17 -12.32
CA ALA A 335 -9.04 -17.01 -13.18
C ALA A 335 -8.45 -18.23 -12.43
N LEU A 336 -8.09 -18.06 -11.15
CA LEU A 336 -7.64 -19.15 -10.27
C LEU A 336 -8.78 -20.14 -9.98
N ASN A 337 -9.96 -19.64 -9.59
CA ASN A 337 -11.12 -20.48 -9.28
C ASN A 337 -11.67 -21.24 -10.49
N LEU A 338 -11.57 -20.66 -11.70
CA LEU A 338 -12.00 -21.28 -12.95
C LEU A 338 -10.93 -22.22 -13.56
N GLY A 339 -9.81 -22.47 -12.88
CA GLY A 339 -8.82 -23.46 -13.31
C GLY A 339 -7.93 -23.03 -14.49
N PHE A 340 -7.81 -21.73 -14.81
CA PHE A 340 -6.96 -21.30 -15.92
C PHE A 340 -5.45 -21.56 -15.65
N ILE A 341 -5.03 -21.71 -14.40
CA ILE A 341 -3.64 -22.08 -14.04
C ILE A 341 -3.42 -23.59 -14.06
N SER A 342 -4.44 -24.43 -13.83
CA SER A 342 -4.32 -25.89 -14.03
C SER A 342 -4.05 -26.27 -15.49
N TYR A 343 -4.26 -25.36 -16.45
CA TYR A 343 -3.94 -25.56 -17.87
C TYR A 343 -2.59 -24.95 -18.29
N LEU A 344 -2.01 -24.05 -17.49
CA LEU A 344 -0.71 -23.39 -17.76
C LEU A 344 0.45 -24.01 -16.98
N VAL A 345 0.15 -24.78 -15.92
CA VAL A 345 1.12 -25.50 -15.08
C VAL A 345 0.96 -27.03 -15.24
N GLY A 346 0.14 -27.47 -16.20
CA GLY A 346 0.01 -28.87 -16.62
C GLY A 346 1.02 -29.24 -17.69
#